data_AF-A0A2E1HEU3-F1
#
_entry.id   AF-A0A2E1HEU3-F1
#
_cell.length_a   1.000
_cell.length_b   1.000
_cell.length_c   1.000
_cell.angle_alpha   90.00
_cell.angle_beta   90.00
_cell.angle_gamma   90.00
#
_symmetry.space_group_name_H-M   'P 1'
#
loop_
_entity.id
_entity.type
_entity.pdbx_description
1 polymer ?
#
loop_
_entity_poly.entity_id
_entity_poly.type
_entity_poly.pdbx_seq_one_letter_code
_entity_poly.pdbx_strand_id
1 'polypeptide(L)'
;MLAIAVVGTGLSVAAGMHEAGAANPKYAGFVIDANNGKVLYQDRADEYRYPASLTKMMTLYLTFEALKAGKISKSDKMPVSAYAAGRPPSKLGLRVGSTLTVDEAISSLVTRSANDAAVVIAEFLAGSEAAFARRMTDKAHRLGMTRTEFRNANGLPNSDQHTTARDMATLGIALREHFPSYYSYFSIRSYNFRGARIGNHNRVLNRYEGVDGIKTGYINASGFNLVSSVKTDGKSVVAVVMGGTSGRSRDDHMVDLLKRYMPKASRRDGGPLIAAAPNPNVQVAAAMPDLPKRGPIPDFRPGAGGISINDRIAMAYGSDEGDQVASRMPMPTARPLMGRDAIRAALTQERPSRSGAAAAILPLARPAAQRAMPQTSASLLREASVDGAATGSIDRSTAAKVVQQQTPSSPWVVQIAATDSVSQAMAMLKKAKSAGGSDLATAEPFTESVDTGGTTLYRARFAGFGSKDQAWKACAALKRSSYNCYAVAN
;
A
#
# COMPACT_ATOMS: atom_id res chain seq x y z
N MET A 1 -24.04 -78.61 31.30
CA MET A 1 -23.27 -77.78 30.36
C MET A 1 -24.18 -77.37 29.21
N LEU A 2 -24.62 -76.11 29.16
CA LEU A 2 -24.89 -75.38 27.92
C LEU A 2 -24.98 -73.90 28.27
N ALA A 3 -24.01 -73.10 27.81
CA ALA A 3 -23.91 -71.67 28.09
C ALA A 3 -24.68 -70.88 27.03
N ILE A 4 -25.54 -69.97 27.47
CA ILE A 4 -26.31 -69.04 26.63
C ILE A 4 -25.44 -67.80 26.37
N ALA A 5 -25.24 -67.49 25.10
CA ALA A 5 -24.57 -66.27 24.65
C ALA A 5 -25.53 -65.07 24.70
N VAL A 6 -25.11 -63.98 25.36
CA VAL A 6 -25.79 -62.68 25.29
C VAL A 6 -24.96 -61.77 24.40
N VAL A 7 -25.55 -61.33 23.28
CA VAL A 7 -24.98 -60.34 22.37
C VAL A 7 -25.32 -58.95 22.89
N GLY A 8 -24.32 -58.20 23.35
CA GLY A 8 -24.44 -56.80 23.73
C GLY A 8 -24.11 -55.88 22.55
N THR A 9 -25.10 -55.19 22.01
CA THR A 9 -24.91 -54.10 21.03
C THR A 9 -24.45 -52.82 21.75
N GLY A 10 -23.17 -52.49 21.65
CA GLY A 10 -22.62 -51.22 22.11
C GLY A 10 -22.87 -50.10 21.10
N LEU A 11 -23.65 -49.10 21.48
CA LEU A 11 -23.87 -47.87 20.71
C LEU A 11 -22.71 -46.89 20.98
N SER A 12 -21.77 -46.77 20.05
CA SER A 12 -20.67 -45.80 20.13
C SER A 12 -21.15 -44.42 19.67
N VAL A 13 -21.27 -43.48 20.61
CA VAL A 13 -21.46 -42.06 20.31
C VAL A 13 -20.13 -41.48 19.85
N ALA A 14 -19.97 -41.28 18.55
CA ALA A 14 -18.84 -40.54 18.00
C ALA A 14 -19.03 -39.04 18.25
N ALA A 15 -18.31 -38.50 19.22
CA ALA A 15 -18.20 -37.06 19.42
C ALA A 15 -17.45 -36.46 18.21
N GLY A 16 -18.19 -35.75 17.35
CA GLY A 16 -17.62 -34.98 16.25
C GLY A 16 -16.75 -33.86 16.81
N MET A 17 -15.43 -34.04 16.74
CA MET A 17 -14.48 -32.94 16.93
C MET A 17 -14.73 -31.92 15.81
N HIS A 18 -15.28 -30.76 16.17
CA HIS A 18 -15.30 -29.61 15.28
C HIS A 18 -13.84 -29.24 15.00
N GLU A 19 -13.41 -29.33 13.74
CA GLU A 19 -12.20 -28.66 13.28
C GLU A 19 -12.38 -27.15 13.55
N ALA A 20 -11.71 -26.65 14.58
CA ALA A 20 -11.54 -25.23 14.79
C ALA A 20 -10.78 -24.69 13.58
N GLY A 21 -11.49 -24.02 12.67
CA GLY A 21 -10.90 -23.38 11.50
C GLY A 21 -9.68 -22.54 11.92
N ALA A 22 -8.55 -22.75 11.25
CA ALA A 22 -7.27 -22.15 11.61
C ALA A 22 -7.41 -20.66 11.92
N ALA A 23 -7.05 -20.26 13.15
CA ALA A 23 -7.15 -18.90 13.62
C ALA A 23 -6.37 -17.95 12.69
N ASN A 24 -7.03 -16.95 12.12
CA ASN A 24 -6.39 -15.99 11.23
C ASN A 24 -5.39 -15.12 12.02
N PRO A 25 -4.06 -15.29 11.84
CA PRO A 25 -3.06 -14.63 12.67
C PRO A 25 -3.01 -13.11 12.41
N LYS A 26 -3.49 -12.64 11.25
CA LYS A 26 -3.52 -11.22 10.91
C LYS A 26 -4.69 -10.48 11.54
N TYR A 27 -5.72 -11.20 11.99
CA TYR A 27 -6.95 -10.58 12.45
C TYR A 27 -6.75 -9.74 13.71
N ALA A 28 -7.39 -8.58 13.76
CA ALA A 28 -7.61 -7.79 14.96
C ALA A 28 -8.94 -7.04 14.80
N GLY A 29 -9.67 -6.85 15.87
CA GLY A 29 -10.97 -6.21 15.84
C GLY A 29 -11.23 -5.37 17.08
N PHE A 30 -11.97 -4.27 16.90
CA PHE A 30 -12.29 -3.35 17.98
C PHE A 30 -13.62 -2.65 17.70
N VAL A 31 -14.48 -2.51 18.70
CA VAL A 31 -15.70 -1.70 18.60
C VAL A 31 -15.83 -0.87 19.86
N ILE A 32 -16.03 0.43 19.68
CA ILE A 32 -16.15 1.41 20.76
C ILE A 32 -17.40 2.25 20.57
N ASP A 33 -18.11 2.47 21.67
CA ASP A 33 -19.16 3.45 21.78
C ASP A 33 -18.54 4.85 21.76
N ALA A 34 -18.76 5.57 20.67
CA ALA A 34 -18.14 6.86 20.42
C ALA A 34 -18.86 8.02 21.14
N ASN A 35 -19.90 7.74 21.94
CA ASN A 35 -20.53 8.74 22.81
C ASN A 35 -19.91 8.78 24.21
N ASN A 36 -19.31 7.68 24.69
CA ASN A 36 -18.85 7.57 26.09
C ASN A 36 -17.51 6.83 26.25
N GLY A 37 -16.91 6.36 25.15
CA GLY A 37 -15.62 5.67 25.16
C GLY A 37 -15.66 4.21 25.62
N LYS A 38 -16.85 3.65 25.90
CA LYS A 38 -16.99 2.27 26.34
C LYS A 38 -16.61 1.30 25.23
N VAL A 39 -15.66 0.42 25.51
CA VAL A 39 -15.32 -0.70 24.61
C VAL A 39 -16.47 -1.71 24.60
N LEU A 40 -17.00 -1.98 23.41
CA LEU A 40 -18.09 -2.93 23.19
C LEU A 40 -17.56 -4.29 22.71
N TYR A 41 -16.42 -4.29 22.01
CA TYR A 41 -15.73 -5.48 21.51
C TYR A 41 -14.23 -5.22 21.36
N GLN A 42 -13.42 -6.23 21.62
CA GLN A 42 -12.00 -6.23 21.31
C GLN A 42 -11.50 -7.66 21.07
N ASP A 43 -10.62 -7.82 20.08
CA ASP A 43 -9.85 -9.03 19.80
C ASP A 43 -8.49 -8.58 19.26
N ARG A 44 -7.42 -8.91 19.98
CA ARG A 44 -6.04 -8.52 19.67
C ARG A 44 -5.91 -7.03 19.33
N ALA A 45 -6.70 -6.22 20.02
CA ALA A 45 -6.91 -4.82 19.67
C ALA A 45 -5.66 -3.96 19.82
N ASP A 46 -4.71 -4.41 20.65
CA ASP A 46 -3.45 -3.74 20.98
C ASP A 46 -2.22 -4.39 20.32
N GLU A 47 -2.41 -5.46 19.55
CA GLU A 47 -1.32 -6.07 18.81
C GLU A 47 -0.94 -5.25 17.58
N TYR A 48 0.35 -5.27 17.23
CA TYR A 48 0.84 -4.56 16.07
C TYR A 48 0.31 -5.15 14.76
N ARG A 49 -0.13 -4.25 13.88
CA ARG A 49 -0.59 -4.54 12.53
C ARG A 49 -0.05 -3.49 11.57
N TYR A 50 0.18 -3.90 10.34
CA TYR A 50 0.42 -2.94 9.25
C TYR A 50 -0.88 -2.18 8.93
N PRO A 51 -0.89 -0.85 8.97
CA PRO A 51 -2.12 -0.05 8.75
C PRO A 51 -2.63 -0.13 7.31
N ALA A 52 -1.75 -0.40 6.33
CA ALA A 52 -2.03 -0.19 4.91
C ALA A 52 -2.64 1.20 4.68
N SER A 53 -3.53 1.37 3.70
CA SER A 53 -4.17 2.68 3.44
C SER A 53 -5.04 3.25 4.56
N LEU A 54 -5.21 2.58 5.72
CA LEU A 54 -5.76 3.25 6.91
C LEU A 54 -4.88 4.44 7.35
N THR A 55 -3.57 4.39 7.06
CA THR A 55 -2.63 5.53 7.22
C THR A 55 -3.16 6.85 6.68
N LYS A 56 -3.93 6.83 5.59
CA LYS A 56 -4.49 8.04 4.98
C LYS A 56 -5.52 8.74 5.86
N MET A 57 -6.07 8.08 6.88
CA MET A 57 -6.87 8.75 7.91
C MET A 57 -6.05 9.82 8.65
N MET A 58 -4.78 9.53 8.97
CA MET A 58 -3.90 10.50 9.62
C MET A 58 -3.44 11.60 8.64
N THR A 59 -3.23 11.24 7.37
CA THR A 59 -2.96 12.24 6.31
C THR A 59 -4.10 13.23 6.17
N LEU A 60 -5.35 12.74 6.18
CA LEU A 60 -6.54 13.58 6.17
C LEU A 60 -6.70 14.36 7.48
N TYR A 61 -6.40 13.76 8.63
CA TYR A 61 -6.42 14.45 9.93
C TYR A 61 -5.53 15.70 9.89
N LEU A 62 -4.26 15.59 9.47
CA LEU A 62 -3.35 16.73 9.39
C LEU A 62 -3.76 17.76 8.32
N THR A 63 -4.39 17.30 7.24
CA THR A 63 -4.94 18.18 6.20
C THR A 63 -6.11 19.00 6.73
N PHE A 64 -7.03 18.36 7.45
CA PHE A 64 -8.16 19.02 8.10
C PHE A 64 -7.71 19.96 9.22
N GLU A 65 -6.65 19.61 9.95
CA GLU A 65 -6.02 20.50 10.92
C GLU A 65 -5.49 21.77 10.26
N ALA A 66 -4.80 21.65 9.12
CA ALA A 66 -4.28 22.79 8.37
C ALA A 66 -5.42 23.66 7.78
N LEU A 67 -6.48 23.04 7.27
CA LEU A 67 -7.69 23.73 6.78
C LEU A 67 -8.41 24.48 7.91
N LYS A 68 -8.64 23.82 9.06
CA LYS A 68 -9.30 24.41 10.22
C LYS A 68 -8.51 25.59 10.78
N ALA A 69 -7.18 25.51 10.74
CA ALA A 69 -6.28 26.59 11.15
C ALA A 69 -6.12 27.70 10.10
N GLY A 70 -6.79 27.62 8.95
CA GLY A 70 -6.69 28.62 7.88
C GLY A 70 -5.33 28.68 7.19
N LYS A 71 -4.47 27.67 7.38
CA LYS A 71 -3.12 27.62 6.77
C LYS A 71 -3.16 27.27 5.28
N ILE A 72 -4.23 26.58 4.87
CA ILE A 72 -4.51 26.19 3.49
C ILE A 72 -6.01 26.36 3.22
N SER A 73 -6.38 26.47 1.94
CA SER A 73 -7.75 26.48 1.47
C SER A 73 -8.06 25.24 0.62
N LYS A 74 -9.34 24.89 0.47
CA LYS A 74 -9.78 23.78 -0.39
C LYS A 74 -9.38 23.97 -1.87
N SER A 75 -9.28 25.22 -2.30
CA SER A 75 -8.93 25.62 -3.68
C SER A 75 -7.44 25.70 -3.94
N ASP A 76 -6.59 25.60 -2.91
CA ASP A 76 -5.14 25.70 -3.08
C ASP A 76 -4.64 24.61 -4.03
N LYS A 77 -3.79 25.03 -4.97
CA LYS A 77 -3.22 24.16 -6.01
C LYS A 77 -1.88 23.61 -5.52
N MET A 78 -1.84 22.32 -5.25
CA MET A 78 -0.62 21.63 -4.82
C MET A 78 0.13 21.09 -6.05
N PRO A 79 1.41 21.42 -6.24
CA PRO A 79 2.20 20.92 -7.36
C PRO A 79 2.48 19.42 -7.22
N VAL A 80 2.42 18.70 -8.34
CA VAL A 80 2.70 17.26 -8.39
C VAL A 80 4.17 17.03 -8.71
N SER A 81 4.91 16.47 -7.75
CA SER A 81 6.31 16.07 -7.94
C SER A 81 6.44 14.77 -8.75
N ALA A 82 7.65 14.50 -9.25
CA ALA A 82 8.00 13.22 -9.85
C ALA A 82 7.86 12.05 -8.85
N TYR A 83 8.21 12.30 -7.58
CA TYR A 83 8.12 11.30 -6.51
C TYR A 83 6.66 10.89 -6.23
N ALA A 84 5.75 11.87 -6.14
CA ALA A 84 4.32 11.65 -5.96
C ALA A 84 3.70 10.90 -7.15
N ALA A 85 3.93 11.37 -8.39
CA ALA A 85 3.44 10.72 -9.60
C ALA A 85 3.95 9.27 -9.76
N GLY A 86 5.19 9.03 -9.29
CA GLY A 86 5.87 7.74 -9.31
C GLY A 86 5.34 6.71 -8.30
N ARG A 87 4.45 7.08 -7.35
CA ARG A 87 3.90 6.10 -6.40
C ARG A 87 3.15 4.98 -7.12
N PRO A 88 3.19 3.73 -6.60
CA PRO A 88 2.42 2.62 -7.16
C PRO A 88 0.92 2.79 -6.94
N PRO A 89 0.04 2.15 -7.74
CA PRO A 89 -1.41 2.15 -7.52
C PRO A 89 -1.81 1.55 -6.16
N SER A 90 -2.99 1.84 -5.61
CA SER A 90 -4.05 2.72 -6.14
C SER A 90 -3.63 4.19 -6.22
N LYS A 91 -3.95 4.86 -7.33
CA LYS A 91 -3.55 6.26 -7.60
C LYS A 91 -4.46 6.94 -8.62
N LEU A 92 -4.36 8.27 -8.76
CA LEU A 92 -5.07 9.06 -9.77
C LEU A 92 -4.37 9.06 -11.13
N GLY A 93 -3.05 8.84 -11.16
CA GLY A 93 -2.25 8.94 -12.39
C GLY A 93 -1.87 10.39 -12.70
N LEU A 94 -1.55 11.17 -11.67
CA LEU A 94 -1.18 12.58 -11.81
C LEU A 94 0.08 12.75 -12.66
N ARG A 95 0.13 13.81 -13.47
CA ARG A 95 1.28 14.15 -14.30
C ARG A 95 2.25 15.05 -13.54
N VAL A 96 3.55 14.83 -13.69
CA VAL A 96 4.59 15.69 -13.11
C VAL A 96 4.41 17.14 -13.59
N GLY A 97 4.51 18.10 -12.67
CA GLY A 97 4.34 19.53 -12.96
C GLY A 97 2.88 19.98 -13.11
N SER A 98 1.91 19.06 -13.12
CA SER A 98 0.50 19.43 -12.96
C SER A 98 0.19 19.82 -11.52
N THR A 99 -1.03 20.30 -11.27
CA THR A 99 -1.51 20.60 -9.92
C THR A 99 -2.71 19.74 -9.55
N LEU A 100 -2.91 19.55 -8.25
CA LEU A 100 -4.06 18.92 -7.63
C LEU A 100 -4.60 19.87 -6.56
N THR A 101 -5.90 20.16 -6.56
CA THR A 101 -6.46 20.98 -5.47
C THR A 101 -6.53 20.20 -4.17
N VAL A 102 -6.56 20.89 -3.03
CA VAL A 102 -6.76 20.25 -1.72
C VAL A 102 -8.06 19.46 -1.69
N ASP A 103 -9.15 20.00 -2.26
CA ASP A 103 -10.44 19.30 -2.36
C ASP A 103 -10.38 18.04 -3.24
N GLU A 104 -9.73 18.11 -4.40
CA GLU A 104 -9.49 16.95 -5.28
C GLU A 104 -8.69 15.87 -4.52
N ALA A 105 -7.67 16.30 -3.77
CA ALA A 105 -6.84 15.39 -2.99
C ALA A 105 -7.65 14.69 -1.89
N ILE A 106 -8.38 15.43 -1.06
CA ILE A 106 -9.24 14.86 -0.01
C ILE A 106 -10.22 13.85 -0.61
N SER A 107 -10.95 14.27 -1.66
CA SER A 107 -11.94 13.44 -2.35
C SER A 107 -11.32 12.16 -2.91
N SER A 108 -10.11 12.23 -3.46
CA SER A 108 -9.40 11.06 -3.99
C SER A 108 -8.86 10.11 -2.90
N LEU A 109 -8.46 10.64 -1.74
CA LEU A 109 -8.02 9.84 -0.61
C LEU A 109 -9.19 9.03 -0.03
N VAL A 110 -10.36 9.65 0.13
CA VAL A 110 -11.54 8.97 0.68
C VAL A 110 -12.15 7.95 -0.31
N THR A 111 -12.18 8.26 -1.61
CA THR A 111 -12.79 7.38 -2.62
C THR A 111 -11.82 6.34 -3.17
N ARG A 112 -10.80 6.78 -3.94
CA ARG A 112 -9.84 5.91 -4.64
C ARG A 112 -8.72 5.41 -3.75
N SER A 113 -8.52 6.02 -2.58
CA SER A 113 -7.36 5.77 -1.72
C SER A 113 -6.04 6.05 -2.45
N ALA A 114 -6.01 7.15 -3.22
CA ALA A 114 -4.93 7.48 -4.14
C ALA A 114 -3.59 7.75 -3.42
N ASN A 115 -2.54 7.01 -3.80
CA ASN A 115 -1.21 7.11 -3.20
C ASN A 115 -0.44 8.35 -3.65
N ASP A 116 -0.57 8.72 -4.93
CA ASP A 116 0.04 9.93 -5.49
C ASP A 116 -0.50 11.19 -4.80
N ALA A 117 -1.83 11.32 -4.68
CA ALA A 117 -2.46 12.44 -3.98
C ALA A 117 -2.04 12.54 -2.50
N ALA A 118 -1.84 11.42 -1.80
CA ALA A 118 -1.40 11.44 -0.40
C ALA A 118 0.03 11.98 -0.26
N VAL A 119 0.91 11.68 -1.21
CA VAL A 119 2.27 12.25 -1.25
C VAL A 119 2.24 13.73 -1.62
N VAL A 120 1.37 14.15 -2.56
CA VAL A 120 1.20 15.57 -2.89
C VAL A 120 0.82 16.38 -1.65
N ILE A 121 -0.14 15.90 -0.84
CA ILE A 121 -0.51 16.51 0.44
C ILE A 121 0.72 16.61 1.37
N ALA A 122 1.47 15.51 1.49
CA ALA A 122 2.59 15.42 2.40
C ALA A 122 3.72 16.41 2.05
N GLU A 123 4.09 16.47 0.77
CA GLU A 123 5.06 17.41 0.24
C GLU A 123 4.58 18.85 0.39
N PHE A 124 3.30 19.13 0.13
CA PHE A 124 2.74 20.47 0.26
C PHE A 124 2.73 20.98 1.71
N LEU A 125 2.39 20.12 2.67
CA LEU A 125 2.24 20.52 4.08
C LEU A 125 3.54 20.47 4.91
N ALA A 126 4.53 19.69 4.47
CA ALA A 126 5.75 19.46 5.25
C ALA A 126 7.04 19.50 4.41
N GLY A 127 6.98 19.85 3.13
CA GLY A 127 8.12 19.90 2.21
C GLY A 127 8.61 18.53 1.72
N SER A 128 8.34 17.45 2.46
CA SER A 128 8.67 16.07 2.05
C SER A 128 7.75 15.05 2.73
N GLU A 129 7.59 13.87 2.11
CA GLU A 129 6.82 12.76 2.71
C GLU A 129 7.42 12.29 4.04
N ALA A 130 8.75 12.24 4.15
CA ALA A 130 9.43 11.80 5.38
C ALA A 130 9.18 12.79 6.55
N ALA A 131 9.26 14.09 6.30
CA ALA A 131 8.93 15.10 7.31
C ALA A 131 7.45 15.04 7.71
N PHE A 132 6.56 14.80 6.74
CA PHE A 132 5.15 14.61 7.01
C PHE A 132 4.89 13.37 7.86
N ALA A 133 5.52 12.23 7.56
CA ALA A 133 5.39 10.99 8.32
C ALA A 133 5.82 11.16 9.79
N ARG A 134 6.91 11.90 10.06
CA ARG A 134 7.28 12.27 11.45
C ARG A 134 6.17 13.05 12.14
N ARG A 135 5.59 14.07 11.48
CA ARG A 135 4.45 14.82 12.02
C ARG A 135 3.22 13.96 12.25
N MET A 136 2.98 12.96 11.40
CA MET A 136 1.89 11.99 11.56
C MET A 136 2.09 11.16 12.82
N THR A 137 3.30 10.62 13.05
CA THR A 137 3.64 9.88 14.27
C THR A 137 3.51 10.74 15.52
N ASP A 138 4.08 11.95 15.50
CA ASP A 138 3.95 12.90 16.61
C ASP A 138 2.49 13.23 16.92
N LYS A 139 1.66 13.37 15.87
CA LYS A 139 0.22 13.60 16.04
C LYS A 139 -0.47 12.37 16.61
N ALA A 140 -0.15 11.17 16.13
CA ALA A 140 -0.69 9.92 16.66
C ALA A 140 -0.46 9.84 18.18
N HIS A 141 0.79 10.06 18.63
CA HIS A 141 1.13 10.03 20.05
C HIS A 141 0.37 11.09 20.86
N ARG A 142 0.22 12.32 20.34
CA ARG A 142 -0.60 13.37 20.99
C ARG A 142 -2.09 13.03 21.08
N LEU A 143 -2.61 12.19 20.18
CA LEU A 143 -3.98 11.68 20.23
C LEU A 143 -4.11 10.45 21.14
N GLY A 144 -3.04 10.01 21.81
CA GLY A 144 -3.01 8.82 22.66
C GLY A 144 -2.76 7.52 21.90
N MET A 145 -2.48 7.57 20.60
CA MET A 145 -2.14 6.40 19.76
C MET A 145 -0.67 5.99 19.96
N THR A 146 -0.29 5.62 21.19
CA THR A 146 1.11 5.39 21.61
C THR A 146 1.76 4.17 20.96
N ARG A 147 0.98 3.32 20.27
CA ARG A 147 1.45 2.10 19.60
C ARG A 147 1.36 2.23 18.08
N THR A 148 1.48 3.45 17.58
CA THR A 148 1.38 3.78 16.16
C THR A 148 2.59 4.56 15.67
N GLU A 149 3.25 4.03 14.65
CA GLU A 149 4.32 4.72 13.94
C GLU A 149 4.02 4.76 12.44
N PHE A 150 4.00 5.96 11.87
CA PHE A 150 3.85 6.19 10.44
C PHE A 150 5.21 6.45 9.79
N ARG A 151 5.44 5.85 8.62
CA ARG A 151 6.68 6.03 7.84
C ARG A 151 6.45 6.66 6.47
N ASN A 152 5.19 6.78 6.06
CA ASN A 152 4.78 7.42 4.82
C ASN A 152 3.34 7.93 4.92
N ALA A 153 2.90 8.73 3.95
CA ALA A 153 1.59 9.37 3.97
C ALA A 153 0.46 8.49 3.40
N ASN A 154 0.82 7.34 2.81
CA ASN A 154 -0.10 6.56 1.97
C ASN A 154 -0.37 5.15 2.49
N GLY A 155 0.45 4.62 3.40
CA GLY A 155 0.32 3.27 3.92
C GLY A 155 0.93 2.19 3.02
N LEU A 156 1.81 2.55 2.08
CA LEU A 156 2.59 1.57 1.32
C LEU A 156 3.53 0.80 2.27
N PRO A 157 3.93 -0.44 1.90
CA PRO A 157 4.72 -1.30 2.77
C PRO A 157 6.00 -0.64 3.28
N ASN A 158 6.19 -0.71 4.58
CA ASN A 158 7.41 -0.35 5.30
C ASN A 158 7.39 -1.18 6.61
N SER A 159 8.50 -1.84 6.95
CA SER A 159 8.60 -2.74 8.12
C SER A 159 8.39 -2.04 9.45
N ASP A 160 8.80 -0.77 9.53
CA ASP A 160 8.78 0.00 10.77
C ASP A 160 7.43 0.72 10.96
N GLN A 161 6.54 0.65 9.96
CA GLN A 161 5.22 1.25 10.02
C GLN A 161 4.21 0.29 10.66
N HIS A 162 3.66 0.67 11.80
CA HIS A 162 2.73 -0.17 12.55
C HIS A 162 1.66 0.66 13.25
N THR A 163 0.55 0.01 13.60
CA THR A 163 -0.58 0.56 14.37
C THR A 163 -1.24 -0.57 15.15
N THR A 164 -2.24 -0.25 15.96
CA THR A 164 -3.17 -1.21 16.54
C THR A 164 -4.61 -0.95 16.07
N ALA A 165 -5.53 -1.90 16.31
CA ALA A 165 -6.94 -1.69 16.02
C ALA A 165 -7.56 -0.63 16.95
N ARG A 166 -7.12 -0.58 18.22
CA ARG A 166 -7.51 0.45 19.19
C ARG A 166 -7.09 1.84 18.72
N ASP A 167 -5.84 2.01 18.31
CA ASP A 167 -5.32 3.31 17.85
C ASP A 167 -6.06 3.79 16.59
N MET A 168 -6.39 2.89 15.67
CA MET A 168 -7.20 3.24 14.49
C MET A 168 -8.64 3.64 14.84
N ALA A 169 -9.22 3.09 15.91
CA ALA A 169 -10.51 3.54 16.43
C ALA A 169 -10.40 4.92 17.07
N THR A 170 -9.36 5.18 17.87
CA THR A 170 -9.02 6.49 18.43
C THR A 170 -8.93 7.54 17.32
N LEU A 171 -8.20 7.25 16.23
CA LEU A 171 -8.10 8.16 15.08
C LEU A 171 -9.46 8.38 14.40
N GLY A 172 -10.29 7.33 14.31
CA GLY A 172 -11.64 7.42 13.77
C GLY A 172 -12.55 8.35 14.58
N ILE A 173 -12.47 8.30 15.91
CA ILE A 173 -13.18 9.20 16.82
C ILE A 173 -12.63 10.62 16.68
N ALA A 174 -11.31 10.79 16.72
CA ALA A 174 -10.67 12.10 16.63
C ALA A 174 -11.05 12.85 15.33
N LEU A 175 -11.13 12.15 14.20
CA LEU A 175 -11.59 12.73 12.93
C LEU A 175 -13.03 13.28 13.01
N ARG A 176 -13.91 12.60 13.75
CA ARG A 176 -15.32 12.98 13.93
C ARG A 176 -15.45 14.21 14.82
N GLU A 177 -14.80 14.15 15.97
CA GLU A 177 -14.93 15.17 17.01
C GLU A 177 -14.20 16.46 16.64
N HIS A 178 -12.99 16.35 16.08
CA HIS A 178 -12.17 17.54 15.82
C HIS A 178 -12.55 18.25 14.53
N PHE A 179 -13.11 17.53 13.56
CA PHE A 179 -13.39 18.01 12.20
C PHE A 179 -14.82 17.72 11.70
N PRO A 180 -15.89 18.02 12.46
CA PRO A 180 -17.26 17.72 12.05
C PRO A 180 -17.64 18.37 10.71
N SER A 181 -17.08 19.55 10.39
CA SER A 181 -17.32 20.26 9.12
C SER A 181 -16.67 19.60 7.90
N TYR A 182 -15.66 18.75 8.10
CA TYR A 182 -14.97 18.02 7.03
C TYR A 182 -15.32 16.51 7.04
N TYR A 183 -15.96 16.01 8.09
CA TYR A 183 -16.20 14.59 8.23
C TYR A 183 -17.09 13.99 7.11
N SER A 184 -17.97 14.81 6.52
CA SER A 184 -18.86 14.40 5.42
C SER A 184 -18.12 13.87 4.18
N TYR A 185 -16.83 14.19 3.99
CA TYR A 185 -16.04 13.60 2.90
C TYR A 185 -15.99 12.06 2.98
N PHE A 186 -15.98 11.48 4.19
CA PHE A 186 -15.90 10.02 4.35
C PHE A 186 -17.16 9.28 3.89
N SER A 187 -18.28 9.99 3.76
CA SER A 187 -19.56 9.46 3.26
C SER A 187 -19.70 9.52 1.73
N ILE A 188 -18.73 10.09 1.01
CA ILE A 188 -18.79 10.21 -0.45
C ILE A 188 -18.79 8.82 -1.09
N ARG A 189 -19.87 8.46 -1.80
CA ARG A 189 -20.01 7.17 -2.51
C ARG A 189 -19.23 7.14 -3.83
N SER A 190 -19.18 8.28 -4.51
CA SER A 190 -18.38 8.48 -5.71
C SER A 190 -18.09 9.95 -5.93
N TYR A 191 -17.00 10.23 -6.64
CA TYR A 191 -16.54 11.58 -6.95
C TYR A 191 -16.16 11.66 -8.44
N ASN A 192 -16.49 12.76 -9.10
CA ASN A 192 -16.08 13.01 -10.48
C ASN A 192 -14.75 13.77 -10.48
N PHE A 193 -13.67 13.07 -10.79
CA PHE A 193 -12.35 13.66 -10.94
C PHE A 193 -12.08 13.91 -12.42
N ARG A 194 -12.12 15.18 -12.85
CA ARG A 194 -11.75 15.61 -14.21
C ARG A 194 -12.42 14.80 -15.32
N GLY A 195 -13.73 14.59 -15.18
CA GLY A 195 -14.55 13.83 -16.13
C GLY A 195 -14.58 12.31 -15.88
N ALA A 196 -13.77 11.77 -14.96
CA ALA A 196 -13.79 10.36 -14.60
C ALA A 196 -14.52 10.12 -13.27
N ARG A 197 -15.55 9.27 -13.29
CA ARG A 197 -16.24 8.85 -12.07
C ARG A 197 -15.40 7.86 -11.27
N ILE A 198 -15.06 8.23 -10.05
CA ILE A 198 -14.30 7.43 -9.09
C ILE A 198 -15.25 6.92 -8.01
N GLY A 199 -15.40 5.60 -7.89
CA GLY A 199 -16.16 4.97 -6.81
C GLY A 199 -15.36 4.85 -5.51
N ASN A 200 -16.05 4.89 -4.38
CA ASN A 200 -15.46 4.62 -3.07
C ASN A 200 -15.24 3.11 -2.86
N HIS A 201 -14.08 2.75 -2.30
CA HIS A 201 -13.76 1.38 -1.90
C HIS A 201 -14.56 0.90 -0.68
N ASN A 202 -15.09 1.80 0.14
CA ASN A 202 -15.90 1.47 1.30
C ASN A 202 -17.32 1.07 0.87
N ARG A 203 -17.52 -0.21 0.58
CA ARG A 203 -18.82 -0.75 0.20
C ARG A 203 -19.83 -0.76 1.35
N VAL A 204 -19.35 -0.73 2.60
CA VAL A 204 -20.20 -0.76 3.81
C VAL A 204 -21.12 0.47 3.89
N LEU A 205 -20.73 1.60 3.27
CA LEU A 205 -21.60 2.77 3.09
C LEU A 205 -22.96 2.43 2.46
N ASN A 206 -23.03 1.41 1.60
CA ASN A 206 -24.28 0.98 0.94
C ASN A 206 -24.92 -0.26 1.59
N ARG A 207 -24.34 -0.79 2.67
CA ARG A 207 -24.74 -2.09 3.26
C ARG A 207 -25.30 -1.99 4.66
N TYR A 208 -25.06 -0.88 5.35
CA TYR A 208 -25.56 -0.66 6.70
C TYR A 208 -25.95 0.81 6.83
N GLU A 209 -27.19 1.05 7.27
CA GLU A 209 -27.75 2.39 7.42
C GLU A 209 -27.04 3.18 8.54
N GLY A 210 -26.85 4.48 8.32
CA GLY A 210 -26.14 5.35 9.26
C GLY A 210 -24.62 5.23 9.23
N VAL A 211 -24.03 4.40 8.36
CA VAL A 211 -22.57 4.40 8.14
C VAL A 211 -22.17 5.71 7.48
N ASP A 212 -21.24 6.42 8.11
CA ASP A 212 -20.74 7.73 7.67
C ASP A 212 -19.21 7.73 7.43
N GLY A 213 -18.58 6.56 7.39
CA GLY A 213 -17.14 6.44 7.11
C GLY A 213 -16.55 5.04 7.36
N ILE A 214 -15.24 4.89 7.53
CA ILE A 214 -14.21 5.92 7.32
C ILE A 214 -13.29 5.49 6.17
N LYS A 215 -12.55 4.40 6.34
CA LYS A 215 -11.48 4.07 5.40
C LYS A 215 -11.18 2.58 5.32
N THR A 216 -10.93 2.12 4.10
CA THR A 216 -10.41 0.79 3.77
C THR A 216 -8.88 0.79 3.66
N GLY A 217 -8.25 -0.37 3.90
CA GLY A 217 -6.83 -0.61 3.65
C GLY A 217 -6.55 -2.03 3.18
N TYR A 218 -5.52 -2.21 2.36
CA TYR A 218 -5.03 -3.53 1.97
C TYR A 218 -3.57 -3.47 1.53
N ILE A 219 -2.77 -4.37 2.09
CA ILE A 219 -1.52 -4.89 1.52
C ILE A 219 -1.44 -6.39 1.84
N ASN A 220 -0.60 -7.15 1.14
CA ASN A 220 -0.45 -8.59 1.38
C ASN A 220 -0.10 -8.91 2.84
N ALA A 221 0.78 -8.10 3.46
CA ALA A 221 1.22 -8.29 4.83
C ALA A 221 0.10 -8.06 5.86
N SER A 222 -0.79 -7.09 5.62
CA SER A 222 -1.87 -6.74 6.55
C SER A 222 -3.14 -7.54 6.35
N GLY A 223 -3.40 -8.07 5.15
CA GLY A 223 -4.75 -8.48 4.75
C GLY A 223 -5.66 -7.26 4.52
N PHE A 224 -6.97 -7.49 4.46
CA PHE A 224 -7.98 -6.45 4.22
C PHE A 224 -8.43 -5.79 5.53
N ASN A 225 -8.35 -4.46 5.60
CA ASN A 225 -8.61 -3.67 6.80
C ASN A 225 -9.73 -2.65 6.56
N LEU A 226 -10.53 -2.31 7.57
CA LEU A 226 -11.55 -1.26 7.54
C LEU A 226 -11.73 -0.63 8.92
N VAL A 227 -11.80 0.70 8.93
CA VAL A 227 -12.41 1.46 10.03
C VAL A 227 -13.73 2.00 9.53
N SER A 228 -14.82 1.70 10.23
CA SER A 228 -16.16 2.21 9.95
C SER A 228 -16.70 2.99 11.13
N SER A 229 -17.48 4.01 10.82
CA SER A 229 -18.23 4.79 11.79
C SER A 229 -19.70 4.70 11.44
N VAL A 230 -20.55 4.65 12.46
CA VAL A 230 -22.01 4.68 12.33
C VAL A 230 -22.57 5.68 13.33
N LYS A 231 -23.49 6.52 12.86
CA LYS A 231 -24.30 7.39 13.71
C LYS A 231 -25.76 7.29 13.31
N THR A 232 -26.61 6.85 14.23
CA THR A 232 -28.07 6.79 14.03
C THR A 232 -28.81 6.85 15.37
N ASP A 233 -29.96 7.52 15.42
CA ASP A 233 -30.84 7.61 16.61
C ASP A 233 -30.11 8.00 17.91
N GLY A 234 -29.18 8.96 17.83
CA GLY A 234 -28.34 9.41 18.94
C GLY A 234 -27.25 8.42 19.37
N LYS A 235 -27.20 7.22 18.79
CA LYS A 235 -26.13 6.23 19.02
C LYS A 235 -24.99 6.44 18.04
N SER A 236 -23.77 6.14 18.51
CA SER A 236 -22.54 6.42 17.80
C SER A 236 -21.52 5.31 18.05
N VAL A 237 -21.01 4.66 17.01
CA VAL A 237 -20.00 3.59 17.14
C VAL A 237 -18.88 3.79 16.12
N VAL A 238 -17.66 3.51 16.55
CA VAL A 238 -16.53 3.28 15.65
C VAL A 238 -16.11 1.81 15.77
N ALA A 239 -16.01 1.13 14.63
CA ALA A 239 -15.65 -0.27 14.53
C ALA A 239 -14.43 -0.44 13.60
N VAL A 240 -13.54 -1.36 13.96
CA VAL A 240 -12.29 -1.66 13.28
C VAL A 240 -12.19 -3.15 13.03
N VAL A 241 -11.85 -3.50 11.79
CA VAL A 241 -11.50 -4.86 11.36
C VAL A 241 -10.18 -4.78 10.62
N MET A 242 -9.17 -5.50 11.07
CA MET A 242 -7.89 -5.66 10.38
C MET A 242 -7.66 -7.14 10.06
N GLY A 243 -6.92 -7.43 9.00
CA GLY A 243 -6.53 -8.82 8.71
C GLY A 243 -7.57 -9.66 7.98
N GLY A 244 -8.62 -9.09 7.39
CA GLY A 244 -9.59 -9.86 6.61
C GLY A 244 -8.92 -10.63 5.46
N THR A 245 -9.42 -11.83 5.17
CA THR A 245 -8.87 -12.71 4.11
C THR A 245 -9.24 -12.25 2.70
N SER A 246 -10.35 -11.53 2.56
CA SER A 246 -10.82 -10.92 1.32
C SER A 246 -11.54 -9.60 1.63
N GLY A 247 -11.71 -8.74 0.61
CA GLY A 247 -12.52 -7.54 0.77
C GLY A 247 -13.97 -7.83 1.16
N ARG A 248 -14.55 -8.93 0.63
CA ARG A 248 -15.92 -9.35 0.95
C ARG A 248 -16.05 -9.81 2.40
N SER A 249 -15.21 -10.77 2.84
CA SER A 249 -15.23 -11.27 4.22
C SER A 249 -14.99 -10.16 5.24
N ARG A 250 -14.10 -9.21 4.92
CA ARG A 250 -13.86 -8.00 5.73
C ARG A 250 -15.10 -7.11 5.85
N ASP A 251 -15.81 -6.87 4.75
CA ASP A 251 -17.05 -6.08 4.76
C ASP A 251 -18.17 -6.80 5.50
N ASP A 252 -18.32 -8.11 5.29
CA ASP A 252 -19.34 -8.93 5.96
C ASP A 252 -19.13 -8.94 7.47
N HIS A 253 -17.88 -9.13 7.91
CA HIS A 253 -17.51 -9.10 9.32
C HIS A 253 -17.73 -7.72 9.95
N MET A 254 -17.40 -6.64 9.24
CA MET A 254 -17.70 -5.29 9.71
C MET A 254 -19.20 -5.08 9.92
N VAL A 255 -20.03 -5.51 8.96
CA VAL A 255 -21.49 -5.41 9.08
C VAL A 255 -22.02 -6.25 10.24
N ASP A 256 -21.47 -7.44 10.48
CA ASP A 256 -21.83 -8.28 11.64
C ASP A 256 -21.52 -7.58 12.97
N LEU A 257 -20.32 -7.02 13.12
CA LEU A 257 -19.95 -6.24 14.30
C LEU A 257 -20.89 -5.04 14.50
N LEU A 258 -21.17 -4.27 13.45
CA LEU A 258 -22.08 -3.13 13.53
C LEU A 258 -23.49 -3.57 13.96
N LYS A 259 -24.05 -4.62 13.35
CA LYS A 259 -25.37 -5.18 13.75
C LYS A 259 -25.38 -5.62 15.22
N ARG A 260 -24.31 -6.26 15.69
CA ARG A 260 -24.23 -6.81 17.05
C ARG A 260 -24.07 -5.73 18.12
N TYR A 261 -23.34 -4.67 17.82
CA TYR A 261 -22.90 -3.70 18.83
C TYR A 261 -23.61 -2.34 18.75
N MET A 262 -24.17 -1.94 17.60
CA MET A 262 -24.99 -0.72 17.52
C MET A 262 -26.17 -0.72 18.50
N PRO A 263 -26.93 -1.82 18.72
CA PRO A 263 -27.99 -1.83 19.73
C PRO A 263 -27.49 -1.57 21.15
N LYS A 264 -26.22 -1.89 21.45
CA LYS A 264 -25.60 -1.76 22.78
C LYS A 264 -24.98 -0.38 23.05
N ALA A 265 -24.86 0.47 22.04
CA ALA A 265 -24.32 1.82 22.19
C ALA A 265 -25.28 2.75 22.95
N SER A 266 -24.73 3.67 23.72
CA SER A 266 -25.48 4.67 24.47
C SER A 266 -26.07 5.72 23.53
N ARG A 267 -27.15 6.36 24.00
CA ARG A 267 -27.68 7.60 23.41
C ARG A 267 -27.20 8.86 24.12
N ARG A 268 -26.71 8.70 25.36
CA ARG A 268 -26.16 9.80 26.15
C ARG A 268 -24.76 10.09 25.65
N ASP A 269 -24.57 11.30 25.14
CA ASP A 269 -23.29 11.88 24.80
C ASP A 269 -22.57 12.34 26.08
N GLY A 270 -21.37 11.81 26.30
CA GLY A 270 -20.49 12.15 27.42
C GLY A 270 -19.58 13.34 27.12
N GLY A 271 -19.67 13.93 25.93
CA GLY A 271 -18.75 14.94 25.44
C GLY A 271 -17.59 14.34 24.64
N PRO A 272 -16.67 15.18 24.15
CA PRO A 272 -15.53 14.73 23.34
C PRO A 272 -14.67 13.71 24.10
N LEU A 273 -14.38 12.59 23.45
CA LEU A 273 -13.54 11.53 24.00
C LEU A 273 -12.05 11.81 23.76
N ILE A 274 -11.73 12.51 22.68
CA ILE A 274 -10.36 12.86 22.32
C ILE A 274 -10.15 14.34 22.59
N ALA A 275 -9.11 14.64 23.37
CA ALA A 275 -8.74 16.02 23.64
C ALA A 275 -8.26 16.70 22.36
N ALA A 276 -8.90 17.82 22.00
CA ALA A 276 -8.39 18.75 21.02
C ALA A 276 -7.42 19.72 21.72
N ALA A 277 -6.26 19.98 21.11
CA ALA A 277 -5.39 21.06 21.59
C ALA A 277 -6.16 22.39 21.49
N PRO A 278 -6.07 23.28 22.49
CA PRO A 278 -6.65 24.61 22.40
C PRO A 278 -6.14 25.32 21.15
N ASN A 279 -7.04 25.92 20.36
CA ASN A 279 -6.64 26.80 19.27
C ASN A 279 -5.77 27.92 19.86
N PRO A 280 -4.54 28.14 19.39
CA PRO A 280 -3.78 29.33 19.74
C PRO A 280 -4.31 30.54 18.94
N ASN A 281 -5.61 30.79 18.99
CA ASN A 281 -6.16 32.12 18.73
C ASN A 281 -6.30 32.83 20.08
N VAL A 282 -5.22 32.83 20.87
CA VAL A 282 -4.96 33.95 21.76
C VAL A 282 -4.49 35.04 20.82
N GLN A 283 -5.21 36.16 20.76
CA GLN A 283 -4.64 37.40 20.27
C GLN A 283 -3.41 37.67 21.13
N VAL A 284 -2.24 37.22 20.67
CA VAL A 284 -0.99 37.69 21.21
C VAL A 284 -0.95 39.14 20.74
N ALA A 285 -1.29 40.06 21.65
CA ALA A 285 -0.92 41.45 21.49
C ALA A 285 0.56 41.44 21.11
N ALA A 286 0.85 41.84 19.88
CA ALA A 286 2.20 41.90 19.37
C ALA A 286 2.93 43.01 20.12
N ALA A 287 3.45 42.69 21.31
CA ALA A 287 4.65 43.34 21.79
C ALA A 287 5.78 42.79 20.94
N MET A 288 5.96 43.38 19.76
CA MET A 288 7.20 43.21 19.01
C MET A 288 8.31 43.83 19.88
N PRO A 289 9.33 43.07 20.30
CA PRO A 289 10.57 43.70 20.73
C PRO A 289 11.14 44.41 19.51
N ASP A 290 11.47 45.69 19.66
CA ASP A 290 12.07 46.50 18.61
C ASP A 290 13.36 45.82 18.13
N LEU A 291 13.32 45.28 16.90
CA LEU A 291 14.48 44.62 16.29
C LEU A 291 15.51 45.70 15.93
N PRO A 292 16.80 45.54 16.30
CA PRO A 292 17.82 46.51 15.94
C PRO A 292 17.92 46.61 14.41
N LYS A 293 17.84 47.85 13.88
CA LYS A 293 17.90 48.16 12.43
C LYS A 293 19.24 47.83 11.74
N ARG A 294 20.15 47.14 12.44
CA ARG A 294 21.36 46.52 11.90
C ARG A 294 21.61 45.21 12.65
N GLY A 295 21.27 44.09 12.01
CA GLY A 295 21.78 42.78 12.42
C GLY A 295 23.22 42.59 11.95
N PRO A 296 24.02 41.73 12.60
CA PRO A 296 25.37 41.40 12.14
C PRO A 296 25.29 40.75 10.76
N ILE A 297 25.99 41.34 9.80
CA ILE A 297 26.14 40.80 8.45
C ILE A 297 27.24 39.73 8.53
N PRO A 298 26.98 38.47 8.17
CA PRO A 298 28.06 37.50 8.03
C PRO A 298 28.94 37.88 6.84
N ASP A 299 30.21 38.17 7.11
CA ASP A 299 31.23 38.38 6.08
C ASP A 299 31.50 37.08 5.32
N PHE A 300 30.72 36.79 4.30
CA PHE A 300 31.07 35.76 3.30
C PHE A 300 31.77 36.42 2.12
N ARG A 301 33.11 36.47 2.21
CA ARG A 301 33.96 36.57 1.02
C ARG A 301 34.10 35.18 0.37
N PRO A 302 33.86 35.03 -0.94
CA PRO A 302 34.11 33.77 -1.63
C PRO A 302 35.62 33.61 -1.88
N GLY A 303 36.27 32.76 -1.09
CA GLY A 303 37.66 32.39 -1.30
C GLY A 303 38.19 31.50 -0.18
N ALA A 304 38.33 30.21 -0.49
CA ALA A 304 38.96 29.14 0.30
C ALA A 304 38.20 28.67 1.57
N GLY A 305 37.66 27.44 1.51
CA GLY A 305 37.24 26.67 2.70
C GLY A 305 35.75 26.36 2.86
N GLY A 306 34.96 26.34 1.79
CA GLY A 306 33.53 26.01 1.85
C GLY A 306 33.27 24.56 2.28
N ILE A 307 32.30 24.39 3.19
CA ILE A 307 31.76 23.09 3.64
C ILE A 307 31.46 22.21 2.43
N SER A 308 32.06 21.01 2.41
CA SER A 308 31.97 20.08 1.29
C SER A 308 30.54 19.59 1.07
N ILE A 309 30.23 19.17 -0.15
CA ILE A 309 28.99 18.44 -0.44
C ILE A 309 28.82 17.23 0.47
N ASN A 310 29.92 16.58 0.86
CA ASN A 310 29.90 15.44 1.78
C ASN A 310 29.49 15.85 3.20
N ASP A 311 29.94 17.02 3.68
CA ASP A 311 29.55 17.56 4.99
C ASP A 311 28.06 17.92 5.02
N ARG A 312 27.52 18.42 3.89
CA ARG A 312 26.08 18.68 3.75
C ARG A 312 25.25 17.41 3.73
N ILE A 313 25.78 16.31 3.19
CA ILE A 313 25.14 14.99 3.19
C ILE A 313 25.19 14.38 4.60
N ALA A 314 26.31 14.51 5.31
CA ALA A 314 26.46 14.04 6.69
C ALA A 314 25.49 14.74 7.67
N MET A 315 25.30 16.06 7.51
CA MET A 315 24.32 16.81 8.30
C MET A 315 22.86 16.45 8.00
N ALA A 316 22.56 15.87 6.83
CA ALA A 316 21.21 15.52 6.41
C ALA A 316 20.80 14.08 6.80
N TYR A 317 21.77 13.17 7.00
CA TYR A 317 21.49 11.74 7.17
C TYR A 317 22.05 11.10 8.46
N GLY A 318 22.93 11.77 9.22
CA GLY A 318 23.60 11.17 10.37
C GLY A 318 24.68 10.17 9.93
N SER A 319 25.90 10.30 10.46
CA SER A 319 27.00 9.36 10.22
C SER A 319 26.64 8.02 10.89
N ASP A 320 26.61 6.88 10.19
CA ASP A 320 27.82 6.11 9.84
C ASP A 320 27.63 5.12 8.66
N GLU A 321 26.59 5.28 7.83
CA GLU A 321 26.32 4.33 6.72
C GLU A 321 26.83 4.82 5.34
N GLY A 322 27.19 6.10 5.22
CA GLY A 322 27.63 6.71 3.95
C GLY A 322 29.03 6.33 3.50
N ASP A 323 29.98 6.19 4.44
CA ASP A 323 31.40 5.97 4.13
C ASP A 323 31.69 4.55 3.61
N GLN A 324 30.87 3.57 4.00
CA GLN A 324 30.95 2.20 3.51
C GLN A 324 30.47 2.05 2.07
N VAL A 325 29.63 2.98 1.60
CA VAL A 325 29.10 3.00 0.23
C VAL A 325 30.01 3.82 -0.69
N ALA A 326 30.55 4.93 -0.20
CA ALA A 326 31.48 5.78 -0.95
C ALA A 326 32.82 5.07 -1.28
N SER A 327 33.30 4.19 -0.39
CA SER A 327 34.53 3.41 -0.59
C SER A 327 34.41 2.27 -1.61
N ARG A 328 33.20 1.96 -2.11
CA ARG A 328 32.95 0.87 -3.06
C ARG A 328 32.60 1.34 -4.49
N MET A 329 32.59 2.65 -4.73
CA MET A 329 32.26 3.20 -6.05
C MET A 329 33.54 3.51 -6.88
N PRO A 330 33.62 3.10 -8.16
CA PRO A 330 34.74 3.48 -9.02
C PRO A 330 34.74 4.98 -9.33
N MET A 331 35.87 5.66 -9.09
CA MET A 331 36.06 7.07 -9.43
C MET A 331 36.05 7.28 -10.96
N PRO A 332 35.21 8.17 -11.51
CA PRO A 332 35.26 8.51 -12.93
C PRO A 332 36.48 9.39 -13.23
N THR A 333 37.29 8.98 -14.20
CA THR A 333 38.43 9.76 -14.71
C THR A 333 37.97 11.08 -15.32
N ALA A 334 38.63 12.17 -14.94
CA ALA A 334 38.34 13.54 -15.37
C ALA A 334 38.27 13.68 -16.90
N ARG A 335 37.14 14.19 -17.41
CA ARG A 335 37.06 14.72 -18.78
C ARG A 335 37.48 16.19 -18.79
N PRO A 336 38.25 16.65 -19.80
CA PRO A 336 38.70 18.03 -19.86
C PRO A 336 37.54 18.99 -20.18
N LEU A 337 37.54 20.14 -19.51
CA LEU A 337 36.56 21.22 -19.69
C LEU A 337 36.84 21.95 -21.01
N MET A 338 35.93 21.85 -21.97
CA MET A 338 35.97 22.70 -23.17
C MET A 338 35.52 24.13 -22.83
N GLY A 339 36.37 25.11 -23.15
CA GLY A 339 36.09 26.53 -22.97
C GLY A 339 35.00 27.07 -23.90
N ARG A 340 34.40 28.20 -23.51
CA ARG A 340 33.25 28.86 -24.16
C ARG A 340 33.43 29.13 -25.67
N ASP A 341 34.66 29.26 -26.14
CA ASP A 341 34.96 29.52 -27.56
C ASP A 341 34.79 28.27 -28.44
N ALA A 342 35.01 27.07 -27.90
CA ALA A 342 34.76 25.81 -28.61
C ALA A 342 33.25 25.53 -28.79
N ILE A 343 32.43 26.01 -27.84
CA ILE A 343 30.97 25.91 -27.92
C ILE A 343 30.41 26.89 -28.96
N ARG A 344 31.03 28.06 -29.13
CA ARG A 344 30.61 29.05 -30.15
C ARG A 344 30.92 28.57 -31.58
N ALA A 345 32.06 27.91 -31.80
CA ALA A 345 32.41 27.34 -33.10
C ALA A 345 31.53 26.14 -33.52
N ALA A 346 31.01 25.38 -32.54
CA ALA A 346 30.12 24.25 -32.79
C ALA A 346 28.68 24.66 -33.20
N LEU A 347 28.29 25.92 -32.96
CA LEU A 347 26.94 26.42 -33.23
C LEU A 347 26.79 27.12 -34.59
N THR A 348 27.88 27.29 -35.36
CA THR A 348 27.89 27.97 -36.66
C THR A 348 27.94 27.04 -37.88
N GLN A 349 27.77 25.72 -37.73
CA GLN A 349 27.64 24.83 -38.89
C GLN A 349 26.21 24.78 -39.42
N GLU A 350 26.02 25.30 -40.63
CA GLU A 350 24.78 25.21 -41.40
C GLU A 350 24.39 23.75 -41.69
N ARG A 351 23.09 23.45 -41.53
CA ARG A 351 22.47 22.18 -41.90
C ARG A 351 22.46 22.00 -43.42
N PRO A 352 22.89 20.86 -43.98
CA PRO A 352 22.67 20.57 -45.39
C PRO A 352 21.19 20.33 -45.69
N SER A 353 20.74 20.91 -46.81
CA SER A 353 19.41 20.80 -47.38
C SER A 353 19.10 19.37 -47.84
N ARG A 354 17.94 18.83 -47.40
CA ARG A 354 17.39 17.59 -47.96
C ARG A 354 16.42 17.94 -49.08
N SER A 355 16.87 17.71 -50.31
CA SER A 355 16.02 17.64 -51.50
C SER A 355 15.93 16.17 -51.97
N GLY A 356 14.72 15.72 -52.29
CA GLY A 356 14.48 14.63 -53.24
C GLY A 356 14.24 13.22 -52.69
N ALA A 357 13.00 12.74 -52.90
CA ALA A 357 12.56 11.38 -53.32
C ALA A 357 11.32 10.94 -52.52
N ALA A 358 10.11 11.29 -52.97
CA ALA A 358 9.32 10.66 -54.04
C ALA A 358 8.42 9.52 -53.52
N ALA A 359 7.14 9.68 -53.84
CA ALA A 359 6.02 8.85 -53.43
C ALA A 359 6.00 7.47 -54.10
N ALA A 360 5.48 6.48 -53.40
CA ALA A 360 4.91 5.28 -53.99
C ALA A 360 3.62 4.93 -53.25
N ILE A 361 2.54 4.85 -54.03
CA ILE A 361 1.15 4.59 -53.65
C ILE A 361 0.82 3.12 -54.03
N LEU A 362 -0.14 2.52 -53.32
CA LEU A 362 -1.04 1.38 -53.67
C LEU A 362 -0.75 0.04 -52.93
N PRO A 363 -1.76 -0.85 -52.76
CA PRO A 363 -3.14 -0.60 -52.33
C PRO A 363 -3.65 -1.60 -51.26
N LEU A 364 -4.84 -1.29 -50.74
CA LEU A 364 -5.66 -2.04 -49.79
C LEU A 364 -6.06 -3.45 -50.28
N ALA A 365 -6.04 -4.43 -49.36
CA ALA A 365 -6.79 -5.67 -49.46
C ALA A 365 -7.55 -5.95 -48.15
N ARG A 366 -8.88 -5.98 -48.25
CA ARG A 366 -9.82 -6.53 -47.25
C ARG A 366 -9.85 -8.06 -47.40
N PRO A 367 -10.29 -8.78 -46.36
CA PRO A 367 -11.38 -9.71 -46.61
C PRO A 367 -12.56 -9.54 -45.64
N ALA A 368 -13.71 -9.93 -46.17
CA ALA A 368 -15.02 -9.88 -45.57
C ALA A 368 -15.19 -10.89 -44.42
N ALA A 369 -15.90 -10.48 -43.38
CA ALA A 369 -16.48 -11.38 -42.40
C ALA A 369 -17.87 -11.80 -42.87
N GLN A 370 -18.07 -13.10 -43.09
CA GLN A 370 -19.38 -13.74 -43.18
C GLN A 370 -19.59 -14.68 -41.98
N ARG A 371 -20.83 -14.69 -41.51
CA ARG A 371 -21.38 -15.33 -40.31
C ARG A 371 -21.17 -16.85 -40.26
N ALA A 372 -21.07 -17.39 -39.04
CA ALA A 372 -21.95 -18.45 -38.53
C ALA A 372 -21.68 -18.74 -37.04
N MET A 373 -22.73 -18.73 -36.21
CA MET A 373 -22.76 -19.51 -34.95
C MET A 373 -23.13 -20.96 -35.29
N PRO A 374 -22.72 -21.92 -34.47
CA PRO A 374 -23.75 -22.74 -33.83
C PRO A 374 -23.49 -23.04 -32.35
N GLN A 375 -24.57 -23.45 -31.70
CA GLN A 375 -24.71 -23.80 -30.28
C GLN A 375 -24.28 -25.24 -29.97
N THR A 376 -24.25 -25.54 -28.66
CA THR A 376 -24.28 -26.86 -27.98
C THR A 376 -22.91 -27.55 -27.91
N SER A 377 -22.53 -28.30 -26.88
CA SER A 377 -23.23 -28.91 -25.74
C SER A 377 -22.20 -29.23 -24.62
N ALA A 378 -22.71 -29.42 -23.41
CA ALA A 378 -21.98 -29.87 -22.24
C ALA A 378 -21.42 -31.30 -22.42
N SER A 379 -20.23 -31.57 -21.87
CA SER A 379 -19.87 -32.93 -21.46
C SER A 379 -18.91 -32.94 -20.28
N LEU A 380 -19.33 -33.70 -19.28
CA LEU A 380 -18.63 -34.10 -18.07
C LEU A 380 -17.58 -35.16 -18.40
N LEU A 381 -16.34 -34.98 -17.94
CA LEU A 381 -15.39 -36.07 -17.67
C LEU A 381 -14.52 -35.61 -16.47
N ARG A 382 -14.80 -36.13 -15.27
CA ARG A 382 -14.26 -37.36 -14.66
C ARG A 382 -12.95 -37.11 -13.90
N GLU A 383 -13.07 -37.28 -12.59
CA GLU A 383 -11.98 -37.44 -11.64
C GLU A 383 -11.10 -38.64 -12.01
N ALA A 384 -9.81 -38.52 -11.73
CA ALA A 384 -8.90 -39.64 -11.61
C ALA A 384 -8.28 -39.59 -10.21
N SER A 385 -8.74 -40.50 -9.36
CA SER A 385 -8.10 -40.97 -8.14
C SER A 385 -6.88 -41.83 -8.49
N VAL A 386 -5.79 -41.69 -7.73
CA VAL A 386 -4.78 -42.74 -7.55
C VAL A 386 -4.33 -42.75 -6.09
N ASP A 387 -4.27 -43.96 -5.56
CA ASP A 387 -4.24 -44.39 -4.17
C ASP A 387 -3.01 -44.03 -3.35
N GLY A 388 -3.21 -44.07 -2.03
CA GLY A 388 -2.16 -44.11 -1.03
C GLY A 388 -1.65 -45.53 -0.77
N ALA A 389 -0.32 -45.66 -0.66
CA ALA A 389 0.37 -46.49 0.32
C ALA A 389 1.89 -46.41 0.04
N ALA A 390 2.62 -45.72 0.91
CA ALA A 390 4.03 -46.01 1.17
C ALA A 390 4.38 -45.44 2.55
N THR A 391 4.16 -46.27 3.56
CA THR A 391 4.75 -46.17 4.88
C THR A 391 6.27 -46.26 4.76
N GLY A 392 6.97 -45.27 5.31
CA GLY A 392 8.43 -45.25 5.40
C GLY A 392 8.88 -44.10 6.27
N SER A 393 9.16 -44.40 7.54
CA SER A 393 9.85 -43.52 8.48
C SER A 393 11.16 -43.01 7.87
N ILE A 394 11.34 -41.69 7.76
CA ILE A 394 12.64 -41.11 7.41
C ILE A 394 13.22 -40.40 8.64
N ASP A 395 14.37 -40.93 8.99
CA ASP A 395 15.33 -40.53 10.01
C ASP A 395 15.74 -39.04 9.90
N ARG A 396 15.99 -38.41 11.06
CA ARG A 396 16.23 -36.97 11.24
C ARG A 396 17.63 -36.52 10.78
N SER A 397 18.35 -37.34 10.02
CA SER A 397 19.77 -37.11 9.66
C SER A 397 20.04 -36.85 8.18
N THR A 398 19.03 -36.80 7.29
CA THR A 398 19.25 -36.54 5.85
C THR A 398 18.82 -35.13 5.37
N ALA A 399 18.58 -34.20 6.30
CA ALA A 399 18.25 -32.81 6.00
C ALA A 399 19.51 -31.93 5.83
N ALA A 400 20.41 -32.29 4.90
CA ALA A 400 21.55 -31.43 4.53
C ALA A 400 22.16 -31.85 3.18
N LYS A 401 21.39 -31.86 2.10
CA LYS A 401 21.92 -31.68 0.75
C LYS A 401 21.08 -30.64 0.03
N VAL A 402 21.44 -29.39 0.26
CA VAL A 402 20.94 -28.22 -0.48
C VAL A 402 21.40 -28.39 -1.93
N VAL A 403 20.44 -28.64 -2.83
CA VAL A 403 20.65 -28.42 -4.26
C VAL A 403 20.71 -26.91 -4.46
N GLN A 404 21.92 -26.35 -4.51
CA GLN A 404 22.12 -25.00 -5.08
C GLN A 404 21.74 -25.08 -6.57
N GLN A 405 20.50 -24.73 -6.91
CA GLN A 405 20.14 -24.47 -8.30
C GLN A 405 20.90 -23.22 -8.74
N GLN A 406 21.77 -23.36 -9.76
CA GLN A 406 22.48 -22.24 -10.37
C GLN A 406 21.45 -21.19 -10.83
N THR A 407 21.61 -19.95 -10.36
CA THR A 407 20.78 -18.82 -10.76
C THR A 407 21.02 -18.54 -12.25
N PRO A 408 20.01 -18.66 -13.14
CA PRO A 408 20.22 -18.40 -14.55
C PRO A 408 20.58 -16.92 -14.76
N SER A 409 21.64 -16.65 -15.52
CA SER A 409 22.07 -15.28 -15.82
C SER A 409 21.26 -14.69 -16.98
N SER A 410 20.21 -13.93 -16.66
CA SER A 410 19.54 -13.04 -17.62
C SER A 410 19.52 -11.62 -17.06
N PRO A 411 19.61 -10.56 -17.88
CA PRO A 411 19.65 -9.17 -17.40
C PRO A 411 18.35 -8.73 -16.73
N TRP A 412 17.25 -9.44 -16.98
CA TRP A 412 15.97 -9.22 -16.32
C TRP A 412 15.39 -10.54 -15.81
N VAL A 413 14.74 -10.44 -14.66
CA VAL A 413 13.97 -11.53 -14.04
C VAL A 413 12.56 -11.05 -13.70
N VAL A 414 11.64 -12.00 -13.63
CA VAL A 414 10.24 -11.75 -13.24
C VAL A 414 9.93 -12.55 -11.98
N GLN A 415 9.67 -11.86 -10.88
CA GLN A 415 9.26 -12.46 -9.61
C GLN A 415 7.74 -12.50 -9.48
N ILE A 416 7.20 -13.64 -9.08
CA ILE A 416 5.75 -13.82 -8.93
C ILE A 416 5.31 -14.03 -7.47
N ALA A 417 6.17 -14.58 -6.62
CA ALA A 417 5.88 -14.84 -5.21
C ALA A 417 7.17 -15.04 -4.38
N ALA A 418 7.00 -15.14 -3.07
CA ALA A 418 7.97 -15.73 -2.16
C ALA A 418 7.22 -16.69 -1.22
N THR A 419 7.70 -17.92 -1.08
CA THR A 419 7.05 -19.00 -0.32
C THR A 419 7.94 -19.50 0.81
N ASP A 420 7.40 -20.29 1.72
CA ASP A 420 8.16 -20.92 2.82
C ASP A 420 8.99 -22.14 2.37
N SER A 421 8.73 -22.66 1.16
CA SER A 421 9.35 -23.88 0.63
C SER A 421 9.69 -23.77 -0.85
N VAL A 422 10.81 -24.39 -1.24
CA VAL A 422 11.26 -24.51 -2.64
C VAL A 422 10.21 -25.20 -3.50
N SER A 423 9.64 -26.30 -2.99
CA SER A 423 8.63 -27.09 -3.71
C SER A 423 7.37 -26.27 -4.03
N GLN A 424 6.90 -25.44 -3.10
CA GLN A 424 5.76 -24.56 -3.33
C GLN A 424 6.08 -23.45 -4.33
N ALA A 425 7.27 -22.85 -4.26
CA ALA A 425 7.72 -21.86 -5.24
C ALA A 425 7.78 -22.46 -6.65
N MET A 426 8.39 -23.65 -6.81
CA MET A 426 8.50 -24.33 -8.10
C MET A 426 7.15 -24.79 -8.65
N ALA A 427 6.25 -25.29 -7.79
CA ALA A 427 4.89 -25.64 -8.20
C ALA A 427 4.12 -24.41 -8.72
N MET A 428 4.27 -23.26 -8.04
CA MET A 428 3.66 -22.01 -8.45
C MET A 428 4.22 -21.52 -9.79
N LEU A 429 5.54 -21.63 -10.00
CA LEU A 429 6.18 -21.28 -11.26
C LEU A 429 5.71 -22.17 -12.42
N LYS A 430 5.59 -23.49 -12.20
CA LYS A 430 5.08 -24.41 -13.23
C LYS A 430 3.66 -24.02 -13.67
N LYS A 431 2.77 -23.75 -12.71
CA LYS A 431 1.40 -23.32 -12.97
C LYS A 431 1.33 -21.95 -13.67
N ALA A 432 2.17 -21.01 -13.25
CA ALA A 432 2.28 -19.68 -13.84
C ALA A 432 2.82 -19.73 -15.28
N LYS A 433 3.80 -20.60 -15.57
CA LYS A 433 4.36 -20.79 -16.92
C LYS A 433 3.29 -21.30 -17.88
N SER A 434 2.51 -22.31 -17.48
CA SER A 434 1.40 -22.83 -18.29
C SER A 434 0.32 -21.77 -18.54
N ALA A 435 -0.01 -20.96 -17.53
CA ALA A 435 -1.02 -19.90 -17.65
C ALA A 435 -0.53 -18.66 -18.42
N GLY A 436 0.79 -18.48 -18.54
CA GLY A 436 1.43 -17.39 -19.28
C GLY A 436 1.49 -17.60 -20.80
N GLY A 437 1.28 -18.84 -21.26
CA GLY A 437 1.25 -19.17 -22.69
C GLY A 437 2.58 -18.88 -23.40
N SER A 438 2.49 -18.46 -24.67
CA SER A 438 3.66 -18.21 -25.53
C SER A 438 4.59 -17.10 -25.00
N ASP A 439 4.07 -16.15 -24.22
CA ASP A 439 4.86 -15.06 -23.62
C ASP A 439 5.82 -15.55 -22.51
N LEU A 440 5.64 -16.78 -22.01
CA LEU A 440 6.53 -17.42 -21.02
C LEU A 440 7.14 -18.75 -21.50
N ALA A 441 6.99 -19.10 -22.78
CA ALA A 441 7.47 -20.37 -23.32
C ALA A 441 8.98 -20.57 -23.09
N THR A 442 9.77 -19.51 -23.34
CA THR A 442 11.23 -19.49 -23.18
C THR A 442 11.69 -19.08 -21.78
N ALA A 443 10.76 -18.79 -20.86
CA ALA A 443 11.10 -18.36 -19.51
C ALA A 443 11.51 -19.56 -18.63
N GLU A 444 12.60 -19.42 -17.89
CA GLU A 444 13.16 -20.48 -17.04
C GLU A 444 12.74 -20.27 -15.58
N PRO A 445 11.97 -21.19 -14.97
CA PRO A 445 11.58 -21.07 -13.57
C PRO A 445 12.76 -21.43 -12.66
N PHE A 446 13.06 -20.58 -11.68
CA PHE A 446 14.06 -20.83 -10.65
C PHE A 446 13.66 -20.24 -9.30
N THR A 447 14.33 -20.66 -8.24
CA THR A 447 14.12 -20.14 -6.89
C THR A 447 15.40 -19.58 -6.29
N GLU A 448 15.25 -18.57 -5.43
CA GLU A 448 16.34 -17.97 -4.67
C GLU A 448 15.91 -17.89 -3.19
N SER A 449 16.71 -18.46 -2.29
CA SER A 449 16.50 -18.34 -0.85
C SER A 449 16.88 -16.94 -0.37
N VAL A 450 16.02 -16.31 0.42
CA VAL A 450 16.27 -15.02 1.06
C VAL A 450 15.80 -15.07 2.49
N ASP A 451 16.72 -14.78 3.40
CA ASP A 451 16.42 -14.64 4.81
C ASP A 451 15.84 -13.26 5.09
N THR A 452 14.70 -13.22 5.76
CA THR A 452 14.05 -11.97 6.18
C THR A 452 13.56 -12.14 7.60
N GLY A 453 14.21 -11.45 8.55
CA GLY A 453 13.81 -11.48 9.96
C GLY A 453 13.86 -12.87 10.61
N GLY A 454 14.86 -13.69 10.26
CA GLY A 454 15.04 -15.04 10.81
C GLY A 454 14.18 -16.13 10.17
N THR A 455 13.40 -15.81 9.13
CA THR A 455 12.66 -16.79 8.31
C THR A 455 13.25 -16.84 6.90
N THR A 456 13.61 -18.03 6.42
CA THR A 456 14.06 -18.26 5.04
C THR A 456 12.84 -18.36 4.12
N LEU A 457 12.75 -17.46 3.13
CA LEU A 457 11.74 -17.50 2.09
C LEU A 457 12.37 -17.84 0.73
N TYR A 458 11.64 -18.55 -0.11
CA TYR A 458 12.07 -18.91 -1.46
C TYR A 458 11.32 -18.05 -2.49
N ARG A 459 12.05 -17.13 -3.12
CA ARG A 459 11.52 -16.27 -4.18
C ARG A 459 11.28 -17.09 -5.43
N ALA A 460 10.03 -17.12 -5.90
CA ALA A 460 9.64 -17.76 -7.14
C ALA A 460 9.87 -16.80 -8.32
N ARG A 461 10.84 -17.12 -9.18
CA ARG A 461 11.26 -16.25 -10.30
C ARG A 461 11.31 -16.96 -11.65
N PHE A 462 11.15 -16.18 -12.70
CA PHE A 462 11.45 -16.55 -14.07
C PHE A 462 12.68 -15.76 -14.57
N ALA A 463 13.63 -16.46 -15.18
CA ALA A 463 14.74 -15.90 -15.94
C ALA A 463 14.53 -16.07 -17.44
N GLY A 464 15.47 -15.57 -18.25
CA GLY A 464 15.45 -15.69 -19.72
C GLY A 464 14.94 -14.45 -20.45
N PHE A 465 14.89 -13.29 -19.77
CA PHE A 465 14.47 -12.03 -20.37
C PHE A 465 15.68 -11.16 -20.71
N GLY A 466 15.92 -10.93 -22.01
CA GLY A 466 17.03 -10.14 -22.52
C GLY A 466 16.81 -8.63 -22.46
N SER A 467 15.57 -8.18 -22.25
CA SER A 467 15.23 -6.76 -22.14
C SER A 467 14.12 -6.49 -21.15
N LYS A 468 14.04 -5.23 -20.70
CA LYS A 468 12.95 -4.72 -19.88
C LYS A 468 11.59 -4.98 -20.52
N ASP A 469 11.45 -4.71 -21.81
CA ASP A 469 10.18 -4.86 -22.52
C ASP A 469 9.72 -6.32 -22.55
N GLN A 470 10.65 -7.26 -22.72
CA GLN A 470 10.35 -8.69 -22.69
C GLN A 470 9.87 -9.14 -21.30
N ALA A 471 10.56 -8.72 -20.23
CA ALA A 471 10.18 -9.03 -18.85
C ALA A 471 8.83 -8.40 -18.47
N TRP A 472 8.57 -7.17 -18.91
CA TRP A 472 7.30 -6.47 -18.66
C TRP A 472 6.15 -7.07 -19.45
N LYS A 473 6.38 -7.52 -20.69
CA LYS A 473 5.40 -8.23 -21.50
C LYS A 473 5.00 -9.56 -20.86
N ALA A 474 5.99 -10.36 -20.43
CA ALA A 474 5.75 -11.60 -19.68
C ALA A 474 4.98 -11.31 -18.38
N CYS A 475 5.33 -10.23 -17.68
CA CYS A 475 4.62 -9.80 -16.50
C CYS A 475 3.16 -9.40 -16.76
N ALA A 476 2.88 -8.74 -17.89
CA ALA A 476 1.54 -8.41 -18.32
C ALA A 476 0.72 -9.67 -18.65
N ALA A 477 1.33 -10.68 -19.27
CA ALA A 477 0.69 -11.96 -19.54
C ALA A 477 0.29 -12.69 -18.25
N LEU A 478 1.22 -12.78 -17.29
CA LEU A 478 0.95 -13.34 -15.96
C LEU A 478 -0.19 -12.63 -15.23
N LYS A 479 -0.24 -11.28 -15.30
CA LYS A 479 -1.30 -10.48 -14.69
C LYS A 479 -2.67 -10.74 -15.32
N ARG A 480 -2.75 -10.94 -16.65
CA ARG A 480 -4.01 -11.35 -17.32
C ARG A 480 -4.52 -12.70 -16.80
N SER A 481 -3.60 -13.58 -16.42
CA SER A 481 -3.89 -14.89 -15.82
C SER A 481 -3.97 -14.85 -14.29
N SER A 482 -4.18 -13.67 -13.68
CA SER A 482 -4.33 -13.46 -12.23
C SER A 482 -3.11 -13.78 -11.36
N TYR A 483 -1.91 -13.83 -11.93
CA TYR A 483 -0.66 -13.90 -11.17
C TYR A 483 -0.13 -12.50 -10.86
N ASN A 484 0.24 -12.28 -9.60
CA ASN A 484 1.04 -11.12 -9.24
C ASN A 484 2.42 -11.26 -9.87
N CYS A 485 2.96 -10.14 -10.34
CA CYS A 485 4.23 -10.15 -11.03
C CYS A 485 4.95 -8.81 -10.87
N TYR A 486 6.27 -8.90 -10.68
CA TYR A 486 7.21 -7.79 -10.59
C TYR A 486 8.45 -8.10 -11.45
N ALA A 487 8.73 -7.27 -12.46
CA ALA A 487 9.90 -7.38 -13.32
C ALA A 487 11.05 -6.54 -12.76
N VAL A 488 12.24 -7.14 -12.62
CA VAL A 488 13.41 -6.54 -11.97
C VAL A 488 14.62 -6.76 -12.88
N ALA A 489 15.53 -5.79 -12.91
CA ALA A 489 16.87 -6.06 -13.41
C ALA A 489 17.52 -7.09 -12.47
N ASN A 490 18.12 -8.13 -13.04
CA ASN A 490 18.77 -9.20 -12.30
C ASN A 490 20.22 -8.85 -11.99
#